data_AF-A0A3B9IK38-F1
#
_entry.id   AF-A0A3B9IK38-F1
#
_cell.length_a   1.000
_cell.length_b   1.000
_cell.length_c   1.000
_cell.angle_alpha   90.00
_cell.angle_beta   90.00
_cell.angle_gamma   90.00
#
_symmetry.space_group_name_H-M   'P 1'
#
loop_
_entity.id
_entity.type
_entity.pdbx_description
1 polymer ?
#
loop_
_entity_poly.entity_id
_entity_poly.type
_entity_poly.pdbx_seq_one_letter_code
_entity_poly.pdbx_strand_id
1 'polypeptide(L)'
;MTEQLLGPRVWGESCGRAVLKATPDDFRVTEVLDIALSGAGEHLWLLIEKRGLNTEEVARQLARAAGISLRNVSYAGLKDRQAVTRQWFSLQLPGRADPDFSALWNDQLRCLEQARHQRKLQRGAHSANGFFIRLTDLVADQSQLDERLQIIAAQGVPNYFGPQRFGRDGSNLHDARRWAGQGGYP
;
A
#
# COMPACT_ATOMS: atom_id res chain seq x y z
N MET A 1 -18.10 9.32 19.07
CA MET A 1 -17.49 10.37 18.22
C MET A 1 -16.91 9.82 16.92
N THR A 2 -16.39 8.59 16.85
CA THR A 2 -15.81 8.01 15.61
C THR A 2 -16.83 7.66 14.52
N GLU A 3 -18.06 7.24 14.87
CA GLU A 3 -19.09 6.93 13.86
C GLU A 3 -19.62 8.17 13.11
N GLN A 4 -19.56 9.37 13.71
CA GLN A 4 -20.02 10.61 13.08
C GLN A 4 -19.15 11.06 11.89
N LEU A 5 -17.97 10.45 11.70
CA LEU A 5 -17.06 10.76 10.59
C LEU A 5 -17.25 9.81 9.39
N LEU A 6 -18.04 8.75 9.54
CA LEU A 6 -18.29 7.76 8.49
C LEU A 6 -19.66 8.02 7.84
N GLY A 7 -19.72 7.87 6.52
CA GLY A 7 -20.96 8.03 5.76
C GLY A 7 -22.01 6.95 6.09
N PRO A 8 -23.24 7.07 5.55
CA PRO A 8 -24.32 6.12 5.83
C PRO A 8 -23.98 4.69 5.40
N ARG A 9 -24.56 3.71 6.08
CA ARG A 9 -24.38 2.29 5.75
C ARG A 9 -25.34 1.89 4.62
N VAL A 10 -24.86 1.98 3.37
CA VAL A 10 -25.67 1.78 2.16
C VAL A 10 -26.29 0.39 2.07
N TRP A 11 -25.60 -0.64 2.58
CA TRP A 11 -26.11 -2.01 2.55
C TRP A 11 -26.82 -2.42 3.85
N GLY A 12 -26.95 -1.53 4.84
CA GLY A 12 -27.47 -1.86 6.17
C GLY A 12 -26.38 -2.22 7.18
N GLU A 13 -26.80 -2.70 8.35
CA GLU A 13 -25.91 -3.01 9.47
C GLU A 13 -24.86 -4.09 9.13
N SER A 14 -23.80 -4.16 9.94
CA SER A 14 -22.77 -5.20 9.81
C SER A 14 -23.38 -6.59 10.00
N CYS A 15 -23.06 -7.54 9.11
CA CYS A 15 -23.52 -8.94 9.19
C CYS A 15 -22.94 -9.72 10.38
N GLY A 16 -21.99 -9.14 11.12
CA GLY A 16 -21.33 -9.77 12.26
C GLY A 16 -20.06 -9.04 12.67
N ARG A 17 -19.20 -9.73 13.41
CA ARG A 17 -17.90 -9.24 13.89
C ARG A 17 -16.78 -10.20 13.50
N ALA A 18 -15.60 -9.65 13.30
CA ALA A 18 -14.37 -10.40 13.07
C ALA A 18 -13.16 -9.55 13.48
N VAL A 19 -12.00 -10.18 13.60
CA VAL A 19 -10.73 -9.53 13.86
C VAL A 19 -10.01 -9.28 12.53
N LEU A 20 -9.78 -8.00 12.24
CA LEU A 20 -8.95 -7.52 11.13
C LEU A 20 -7.51 -7.35 11.61
N LYS A 21 -6.52 -7.77 10.80
CA LYS A 21 -5.08 -7.62 11.11
C LYS A 21 -4.68 -8.29 12.45
N ALA A 22 -5.20 -9.48 12.75
CA ALA A 22 -4.74 -10.25 13.91
C ALA A 22 -3.22 -10.51 13.84
N THR A 23 -2.72 -10.75 12.64
CA THR A 23 -1.30 -10.81 12.28
C THR A 23 -1.01 -9.95 11.05
N PRO A 24 0.24 -9.53 10.80
CA PRO A 24 0.60 -8.82 9.57
C PRO A 24 0.26 -9.58 8.29
N ASP A 25 0.28 -10.92 8.34
CA ASP A 25 -0.06 -11.81 7.23
C ASP A 25 -1.51 -11.73 6.78
N ASP A 26 -2.41 -11.34 7.69
CA ASP A 26 -3.84 -11.20 7.44
C ASP A 26 -4.19 -9.99 6.59
N PHE A 27 -3.23 -9.10 6.37
CA PHE A 27 -3.43 -7.89 5.61
C PHE A 27 -2.25 -7.63 4.70
N ARG A 28 -2.41 -8.03 3.44
CA ARG A 28 -1.38 -7.87 2.41
C ARG A 28 -1.81 -6.82 1.41
N VAL A 29 -0.90 -5.91 1.12
CA VAL A 29 -1.11 -4.85 0.12
C VAL A 29 -0.08 -5.00 -0.97
N THR A 30 -0.52 -5.13 -2.21
CA THR A 30 0.33 -5.25 -3.38
C THR A 30 0.14 -4.02 -4.26
N GLU A 31 1.20 -3.27 -4.52
CA GLU A 31 1.15 -2.22 -5.54
C GLU A 31 0.94 -2.84 -6.92
N VAL A 32 -0.10 -2.38 -7.60
CA VAL A 32 -0.36 -2.73 -8.99
C VAL A 32 0.11 -1.58 -9.86
N LEU A 33 0.91 -1.92 -10.87
CA LEU A 33 1.32 -1.01 -11.91
C LEU A 33 0.62 -1.41 -13.21
N ASP A 34 0.15 -0.42 -13.95
CA ASP A 34 -0.41 -0.61 -15.29
C ASP A 34 0.64 -0.28 -16.35
N ILE A 35 1.85 -0.83 -16.17
CA ILE A 35 3.02 -0.57 -17.02
C ILE A 35 3.75 -1.89 -17.25
N ALA A 36 3.87 -2.28 -18.51
CA ALA A 36 4.75 -3.38 -18.89
C ALA A 36 6.22 -2.95 -18.77
N LEU A 37 7.03 -3.74 -18.07
CA LEU A 37 8.46 -3.50 -17.96
C LEU A 37 9.12 -3.75 -19.31
N SER A 38 10.02 -2.84 -19.71
CA SER A 38 10.62 -2.86 -21.05
C SER A 38 11.69 -3.94 -21.23
N GLY A 39 12.15 -4.59 -20.16
CA GLY A 39 13.21 -5.61 -20.19
C GLY A 39 14.62 -5.07 -20.45
N ALA A 40 14.75 -3.78 -20.75
CA ALA A 40 16.01 -3.09 -21.00
C ALA A 40 15.94 -1.64 -20.49
N GLY A 41 17.12 -1.05 -20.24
CA GLY A 41 17.28 0.32 -19.80
C GLY A 41 18.19 0.46 -18.57
N GLU A 42 18.40 1.70 -18.14
CA GLU A 42 19.31 2.01 -17.04
C GLU A 42 18.71 1.77 -15.66
N HIS A 43 17.39 1.57 -15.54
CA HIS A 43 16.76 1.29 -14.27
C HIS A 43 16.53 -0.20 -14.06
N LEU A 44 16.88 -0.72 -12.89
CA LEU A 44 16.46 -2.03 -12.43
C LEU A 44 15.24 -1.87 -11.52
N TRP A 45 14.11 -2.43 -11.95
CA TRP A 45 12.88 -2.44 -11.17
C TRP A 45 12.78 -3.73 -10.39
N LEU A 46 12.40 -3.61 -9.11
CA LEU A 46 12.30 -4.72 -8.17
C LEU A 46 10.93 -4.67 -7.50
N LEU A 47 10.16 -5.75 -7.60
CA LEU A 47 8.98 -5.96 -6.77
C LEU A 47 9.43 -6.60 -5.47
N ILE A 48 9.35 -5.85 -4.38
CA ILE A 48 9.85 -6.29 -3.08
C ILE A 48 8.68 -6.57 -2.14
N GLU A 49 8.62 -7.78 -1.59
CA GLU A 49 7.79 -8.10 -0.42
C GLU A 49 8.58 -7.75 0.85
N LYS A 50 7.97 -6.92 1.71
CA LYS A 50 8.54 -6.56 3.01
C LYS A 50 7.58 -6.87 4.16
N ARG A 51 8.14 -7.22 5.32
CA ARG A 51 7.41 -7.46 6.58
C ARG A 51 8.10 -6.72 7.72
N GLY A 52 7.35 -5.92 8.47
CA GLY A 52 7.91 -5.22 9.61
C GLY A 52 9.02 -4.24 9.25
N LEU A 53 9.09 -3.77 8.00
CA LEU A 53 10.02 -2.75 7.51
C LEU A 53 9.22 -1.61 6.89
N ASN A 54 9.71 -0.38 7.00
CA ASN A 54 9.18 0.75 6.23
C ASN A 54 9.86 0.85 4.86
N THR A 55 9.26 1.63 3.93
CA THR A 55 9.78 1.79 2.57
C THR A 55 11.21 2.34 2.51
N GLU A 56 11.57 3.25 3.41
CA GLU A 56 12.89 3.88 3.40
C GLU A 56 14.00 2.95 3.91
N GLU A 57 13.70 2.11 4.90
CA GLU A 57 14.61 1.06 5.38
C GLU A 57 14.99 0.13 4.23
N VAL A 58 14.01 -0.32 3.45
CA VAL A 58 14.23 -1.15 2.26
C VAL A 58 15.07 -0.40 1.21
N ALA A 59 14.72 0.87 0.92
CA ALA A 59 15.47 1.68 -0.04
C ALA A 59 16.95 1.84 0.34
N ARG A 60 17.26 2.01 1.63
CA ARG A 60 18.64 2.10 2.14
C ARG A 60 19.39 0.77 1.99
N GLN A 61 18.74 -0.36 2.27
CA GLN A 61 19.35 -1.69 2.10
C GLN A 61 19.68 -1.95 0.63
N LEU A 62 18.74 -1.67 -0.28
CA LEU A 62 18.93 -1.79 -1.73
C LEU A 62 20.06 -0.90 -2.24
N ALA A 63 20.10 0.37 -1.81
CA ALA A 63 21.15 1.32 -2.21
C ALA A 63 22.54 0.83 -1.80
N ARG A 64 22.68 0.31 -0.57
CA ARG A 64 23.95 -0.21 -0.04
C ARG A 64 24.41 -1.43 -0.82
N ALA A 65 23.53 -2.41 -1.03
CA ALA A 65 23.86 -3.63 -1.78
C ALA A 65 24.22 -3.33 -3.24
N ALA A 66 23.56 -2.36 -3.86
CA ALA A 66 23.85 -1.94 -5.24
C ALA A 66 25.06 -0.99 -5.37
N GLY A 67 25.66 -0.53 -4.27
CA GLY A 67 26.75 0.45 -4.31
C GLY A 67 26.36 1.77 -4.98
N ILE A 68 25.15 2.25 -4.72
CA ILE A 68 24.62 3.52 -5.26
C ILE A 68 24.14 4.47 -4.15
N SER A 69 24.04 5.75 -4.47
CA SER A 69 23.42 6.73 -3.58
C SER A 69 21.92 6.47 -3.42
N LEU A 70 21.37 6.71 -2.23
CA LEU A 70 19.93 6.58 -1.95
C LEU A 70 19.05 7.39 -2.92
N ARG A 71 19.54 8.52 -3.44
CA ARG A 71 18.82 9.35 -4.43
C ARG A 71 18.53 8.62 -5.75
N ASN A 72 19.32 7.58 -6.05
CA ASN A 72 19.16 6.74 -7.24
C ASN A 72 18.18 5.58 -7.01
N VAL A 73 17.62 5.46 -5.80
CA VAL A 73 16.52 4.54 -5.49
C VAL A 73 15.21 5.33 -5.47
N SER A 74 14.16 4.78 -6.06
CA SER A 74 12.85 5.43 -6.13
C SER A 74 11.72 4.43 -5.97
N TYR A 75 10.55 4.90 -5.52
CA TYR A 75 9.37 4.10 -5.20
C TYR A 75 8.10 4.95 -5.36
N ALA A 76 6.96 4.30 -5.59
CA ALA A 76 5.71 4.99 -5.92
C ALA A 76 5.03 5.66 -4.71
N GLY A 77 5.27 5.18 -3.49
CA GLY A 77 4.67 5.76 -2.29
C GLY A 77 5.29 5.21 -1.01
N LEU A 78 4.87 5.71 0.14
CA LEU A 78 5.25 5.11 1.42
C LEU A 78 4.29 3.97 1.74
N LYS A 79 4.81 2.91 2.35
CA LYS A 79 4.03 1.78 2.84
C LYS A 79 4.33 1.55 4.32
N ASP A 80 3.27 1.35 5.09
CA ASP A 80 3.35 1.16 6.53
C ASP A 80 4.21 -0.04 6.92
N ARG A 81 4.80 0.04 8.12
CA ARG A 81 5.58 -1.02 8.74
C ARG A 81 4.71 -2.20 9.20
N GLN A 82 3.47 -1.93 9.61
CA GLN A 82 2.54 -2.88 10.24
C GLN A 82 1.66 -3.62 9.21
N ALA A 83 2.26 -4.12 8.13
CA ALA A 83 1.61 -4.95 7.12
C ALA A 83 2.65 -5.73 6.32
N VAL A 84 2.22 -6.82 5.69
CA VAL A 84 2.98 -7.41 4.58
C VAL A 84 2.69 -6.59 3.33
N THR A 85 3.71 -5.97 2.75
CA THR A 85 3.51 -5.10 1.58
C THR A 85 4.42 -5.50 0.45
N ARG A 86 3.86 -5.57 -0.76
CA ARG A 86 4.60 -5.74 -2.00
C ARG A 86 4.63 -4.42 -2.74
N GLN A 87 5.82 -3.90 -2.96
CA GLN A 87 6.02 -2.55 -3.48
C GLN A 87 7.13 -2.54 -4.51
N TRP A 88 6.96 -1.71 -5.54
CA TRP A 88 7.97 -1.51 -6.56
C TRP A 88 9.02 -0.49 -6.13
N PHE A 89 10.28 -0.84 -6.42
CA PHE A 89 11.43 0.05 -6.34
C PHE A 89 12.09 0.12 -7.71
N SER A 90 12.66 1.28 -8.06
CA SER A 90 13.54 1.42 -9.22
C SER A 90 14.92 1.94 -8.80
N LEU A 91 15.97 1.25 -9.21
CA LEU A 91 17.37 1.61 -8.97
C LEU A 91 18.00 2.10 -10.27
N GLN A 92 18.57 3.30 -10.30
CA GLN A 92 19.28 3.82 -11.48
C GLN A 92 20.72 3.27 -11.52
N LEU A 93 21.03 2.51 -12.57
CA LEU A 93 22.25 1.72 -12.77
C LEU A 93 22.75 1.85 -14.22
N PRO A 94 23.18 3.05 -14.67
CA PRO A 94 23.59 3.30 -16.04
C PRO A 94 24.89 2.54 -16.37
N GLY A 95 24.86 1.72 -17.42
CA GLY A 95 26.00 0.92 -17.86
C GLY A 95 26.51 -0.11 -16.84
N ARG A 96 25.76 -0.37 -15.75
CA ARG A 96 26.13 -1.35 -14.73
C ARG A 96 25.32 -2.63 -14.91
N ALA A 97 25.95 -3.77 -14.64
CA ALA A 97 25.26 -5.05 -14.51
C ALA A 97 24.27 -5.02 -13.32
N ASP A 98 23.37 -6.00 -13.29
CA ASP A 98 22.44 -6.20 -12.18
C ASP A 98 23.23 -6.58 -10.91
N PRO A 99 23.05 -5.85 -9.78
CA PRO A 99 23.70 -6.21 -8.52
C PRO A 99 23.17 -7.53 -7.99
N ASP A 100 24.03 -8.29 -7.30
CA ASP A 100 23.56 -9.45 -6.53
C ASP A 100 22.98 -8.99 -5.19
N PHE A 101 21.69 -9.26 -5.00
CA PHE A 101 20.96 -8.95 -3.77
C PHE A 101 20.68 -10.19 -2.91
N SER A 102 21.19 -11.37 -3.28
CA SER A 102 20.92 -12.65 -2.61
C SER A 102 21.08 -12.57 -1.08
N ALA A 103 22.12 -11.88 -0.60
CA ALA A 103 22.40 -11.69 0.81
C ALA A 103 21.38 -10.82 1.58
N LEU A 104 20.55 -10.04 0.89
CA LEU A 104 19.47 -9.26 1.51
C LEU A 104 18.22 -10.09 1.80
N TRP A 105 18.05 -11.22 1.10
CA TRP A 105 16.79 -11.94 1.10
C TRP A 105 16.64 -12.83 2.32
N ASN A 106 15.51 -12.70 3.01
CA ASN A 106 15.17 -13.44 4.21
C ASN A 106 13.65 -13.46 4.40
N ASP A 107 13.16 -13.84 5.59
CA ASP A 107 11.72 -13.88 5.86
C ASP A 107 11.05 -12.51 5.93
N GLN A 108 11.81 -11.45 6.21
CA GLN A 108 11.31 -10.08 6.31
C GLN A 108 11.40 -9.31 4.99
N LEU A 109 12.29 -9.70 4.08
CA LEU A 109 12.54 -8.99 2.82
C LEU A 109 12.80 -9.98 1.70
N ARG A 110 11.99 -9.96 0.64
CA ARG A 110 12.14 -10.84 -0.52
C ARG A 110 11.93 -10.08 -1.82
N CYS A 111 12.72 -10.41 -2.84
CA CYS A 111 12.45 -9.99 -4.20
C CYS A 111 11.52 -11.01 -4.87
N LEU A 112 10.38 -10.53 -5.37
CA LEU A 112 9.38 -11.33 -6.08
C LEU A 112 9.58 -11.27 -7.59
N GLU A 113 10.03 -10.12 -8.09
CA GLU A 113 10.22 -9.88 -9.51
C GLU A 113 11.35 -8.86 -9.71
N GLN A 114 12.14 -9.05 -10.78
CA GLN A 114 13.12 -8.08 -11.23
C GLN A 114 13.08 -7.95 -12.75
N ALA A 115 13.15 -6.72 -13.25
CA ALA A 115 13.37 -6.49 -14.67
C ALA A 115 13.99 -5.11 -14.93
N ARG A 116 14.69 -4.98 -16.06
CA ARG A 116 15.18 -3.68 -16.52
C ARG A 116 14.06 -2.83 -17.10
N HIS A 117 14.16 -1.53 -16.89
CA HIS A 117 13.25 -0.55 -17.44
C HIS A 117 13.97 0.73 -17.89
N GLN A 118 13.44 1.40 -18.91
CA GLN A 118 14.00 2.64 -19.44
C GLN A 118 13.77 3.83 -18.51
N ARG A 119 12.66 3.84 -17.76
CA ARG A 119 12.24 5.00 -16.96
C ARG A 119 12.38 4.73 -15.46
N LYS A 120 12.66 5.81 -14.73
CA LYS A 120 12.57 5.87 -13.28
C LYS A 120 11.11 5.71 -12.82
N LEU A 121 10.88 4.92 -11.76
CA LEU A 121 9.59 4.87 -11.09
C LEU A 121 9.29 6.20 -10.39
N GLN A 122 8.17 6.82 -10.77
CA GLN A 122 7.73 8.10 -10.22
C GLN A 122 6.87 7.92 -8.97
N ARG A 123 6.86 8.94 -8.11
CA ARG A 123 5.90 9.00 -7.00
C ARG A 123 4.48 9.06 -7.56
N GLY A 124 3.56 8.35 -6.93
CA GLY A 124 2.16 8.26 -7.36
C GLY A 124 1.92 7.38 -8.58
N ALA A 125 2.93 6.71 -9.14
CA ALA A 125 2.79 5.92 -10.37
C ALA A 125 2.02 4.60 -10.22
N HIS A 126 1.59 4.23 -9.01
CA HIS A 126 0.76 3.04 -8.81
C HIS A 126 -0.67 3.33 -9.26
N SER A 127 -1.26 2.43 -10.05
CA SER A 127 -2.64 2.57 -10.54
C SER A 127 -3.65 2.09 -9.52
N ALA A 128 -3.30 1.04 -8.78
CA ALA A 128 -4.16 0.45 -7.76
C ALA A 128 -3.33 -0.22 -6.66
N ASN A 129 -4.03 -0.66 -5.61
CA ASN A 129 -3.49 -1.58 -4.63
C ASN A 129 -4.37 -2.84 -4.62
N GLY A 130 -3.75 -4.00 -4.82
CA GLY A 130 -4.38 -5.29 -4.59
C GLY A 130 -4.35 -5.62 -3.11
N PHE A 131 -5.51 -5.93 -2.53
CA PHE A 131 -5.62 -6.30 -1.13
C PHE A 131 -5.91 -7.79 -0.99
N PHE A 132 -5.17 -8.45 -0.11
CA PHE A 132 -5.58 -9.72 0.47
C PHE A 132 -5.87 -9.47 1.95
N ILE A 133 -7.10 -9.79 2.36
CA ILE A 133 -7.57 -9.57 3.72
C ILE A 133 -8.12 -10.89 4.25
N ARG A 134 -7.55 -11.36 5.36
CA ARG A 134 -8.10 -12.48 6.13
C ARG A 134 -8.75 -11.92 7.39
N LEU A 135 -10.05 -12.17 7.55
CA LEU A 135 -10.78 -11.90 8.78
C LEU A 135 -10.72 -13.16 9.65
N THR A 136 -10.35 -12.99 10.91
CA THR A 136 -10.22 -14.09 11.89
C THR A 136 -11.29 -13.95 12.97
N ASP A 137 -11.55 -15.01 13.74
CA ASP A 137 -12.60 -15.02 14.79
C ASP A 137 -13.97 -14.51 14.30
N LEU A 138 -14.37 -14.97 13.11
CA LEU A 138 -15.62 -14.56 12.48
C LEU A 138 -16.81 -15.07 13.29
N VAL A 139 -17.67 -14.13 13.69
CA VAL A 139 -18.98 -14.39 14.26
C VAL A 139 -20.01 -13.63 13.43
N ALA A 140 -20.64 -14.32 12.50
CA ALA A 140 -21.64 -13.80 11.57
C ALA A 140 -22.59 -14.92 11.14
N ASP A 141 -23.78 -14.56 10.64
CA ASP A 141 -24.61 -15.49 9.88
C ASP A 141 -23.99 -15.67 8.49
N GLN A 142 -23.66 -16.92 8.13
CA GLN A 142 -22.96 -17.22 6.88
C GLN A 142 -23.80 -16.86 5.66
N SER A 143 -25.11 -17.12 5.68
CA SER A 143 -25.98 -16.86 4.53
C SER A 143 -26.12 -15.35 4.29
N GLN A 144 -26.25 -14.58 5.36
CA GLN A 144 -26.36 -13.13 5.31
C GLN A 144 -25.04 -12.47 4.86
N LEU A 145 -23.90 -13.03 5.28
CA LEU A 145 -22.58 -12.58 4.85
C LEU A 145 -22.35 -12.87 3.36
N ASP A 146 -22.70 -14.07 2.90
CA ASP A 146 -22.55 -14.47 1.50
C ASP A 146 -23.39 -13.59 0.58
N GLU A 147 -24.65 -13.33 0.95
CA GLU A 147 -25.52 -12.39 0.24
C GLU A 147 -24.89 -10.99 0.17
N ARG A 148 -24.34 -10.49 1.29
CA ARG A 148 -23.67 -9.19 1.32
C ARG A 148 -22.44 -9.13 0.42
N LEU A 149 -21.64 -10.20 0.38
CA LEU A 149 -20.47 -10.28 -0.49
C LEU A 149 -20.86 -10.28 -1.97
N GLN A 150 -21.97 -10.93 -2.34
CA GLN A 150 -22.49 -10.88 -3.72
C GLN A 150 -22.96 -9.46 -4.10
N ILE A 151 -23.64 -8.75 -3.19
CA ILE A 151 -24.04 -7.35 -3.42
C ILE A 151 -22.81 -6.47 -3.62
N ILE A 152 -21.80 -6.60 -2.76
CA ILE A 152 -20.54 -5.85 -2.86
C ILE A 152 -19.81 -6.17 -4.17
N ALA A 153 -19.80 -7.43 -4.61
CA ALA A 153 -19.19 -7.82 -5.87
C ALA A 153 -19.89 -7.19 -7.09
N ALA A 154 -21.23 -7.11 -7.06
CA ALA A 154 -22.03 -6.58 -8.17
C ALA A 154 -22.11 -5.04 -8.19
N GLN A 155 -22.17 -4.40 -7.02
CA GLN A 155 -22.50 -2.97 -6.90
C GLN A 155 -21.40 -2.15 -6.20
N GLY A 156 -20.37 -2.81 -5.68
CA GLY A 156 -19.28 -2.17 -4.96
C GLY A 156 -19.66 -1.71 -3.56
N VAL A 157 -18.86 -0.77 -3.05
CA VAL A 157 -19.08 -0.09 -1.79
C VAL A 157 -18.96 1.42 -1.99
N PRO A 158 -19.60 2.23 -1.13
CA PRO A 158 -19.38 3.67 -1.16
C PRO A 158 -17.89 4.00 -0.94
N ASN A 159 -17.36 4.91 -1.76
CA ASN A 159 -15.96 5.34 -1.69
C ASN A 159 -15.74 6.39 -0.59
N TYR A 160 -16.03 6.01 0.67
CA TYR A 160 -15.84 6.90 1.81
C TYR A 160 -14.36 7.08 2.15
N PHE A 161 -14.01 8.28 2.59
CA PHE A 161 -12.75 8.50 3.27
C PHE A 161 -12.79 7.83 4.65
N GLY A 162 -11.80 6.97 4.92
CA GLY A 162 -11.68 6.33 6.23
C GLY A 162 -11.24 7.31 7.34
N PRO A 163 -11.36 6.92 8.62
CA PRO A 163 -11.06 7.78 9.77
C PRO A 163 -9.64 8.36 9.74
N GLN A 164 -8.68 7.57 9.24
CA GLN A 164 -7.27 7.97 9.09
C GLN A 164 -7.07 9.22 8.21
N ARG A 165 -8.00 9.52 7.30
CA ARG A 165 -7.94 10.72 6.47
C ARG A 165 -8.23 12.01 7.25
N PHE A 166 -8.97 11.89 8.34
CA PHE A 166 -9.36 13.03 9.17
C PHE A 166 -8.37 13.34 10.30
N GLY A 167 -7.23 12.63 10.38
CA GLY A 167 -6.25 12.79 11.45
C GLY A 167 -6.67 12.11 12.76
N ARG A 168 -5.83 12.17 13.80
CA ARG A 168 -6.21 11.66 15.13
C ARG A 168 -7.38 12.50 15.64
N ASP A 169 -8.46 11.83 16.03
CA ASP A 169 -9.68 12.46 16.56
C ASP A 169 -10.30 13.55 15.65
N GLY A 170 -10.07 13.49 14.33
CA GLY A 170 -10.64 14.45 13.39
C GLY A 170 -9.88 15.78 13.28
N SER A 171 -8.64 15.87 13.77
CA SER A 171 -7.81 17.09 13.75
C SER A 171 -7.78 17.78 12.39
N ASN A 172 -7.63 17.02 11.30
CA ASN A 172 -7.55 17.58 9.95
C ASN A 172 -8.87 18.25 9.53
N LEU A 173 -10.00 17.74 10.01
CA LEU A 173 -11.32 18.32 9.73
C LEU A 173 -11.53 19.63 10.53
N HIS A 174 -11.03 19.68 11.76
CA HIS A 174 -11.05 20.89 12.58
C HIS A 174 -10.16 21.99 11.99
N ASP A 175 -8.95 21.64 11.56
CA ASP A 175 -8.02 22.57 10.93
C ASP A 175 -8.57 23.10 9.60
N ALA A 176 -9.15 22.23 8.77
CA ALA A 176 -9.78 22.64 7.51
C ALA A 176 -10.95 23.61 7.74
N ARG A 177 -11.82 23.34 8.73
CA ARG A 177 -12.94 24.24 9.09
C ARG A 177 -12.46 25.57 9.64
N ARG A 178 -11.44 25.56 10.49
CA ARG A 178 -10.83 26.78 11.04
C ARG A 178 -10.25 27.64 9.93
N TRP A 179 -9.54 27.02 8.98
CA TRP A 179 -8.90 27.72 7.86
C TRP A 179 -9.94 28.31 6.90
N ALA A 180 -10.98 27.55 6.54
CA ALA A 180 -12.10 28.04 5.72
C ALA A 180 -12.88 29.19 6.40
N GLY A 181 -13.10 29.10 7.72
CA GLY A 181 -13.74 30.16 8.51
C GLY A 181 -12.91 31.44 8.63
N GLN A 182 -11.60 31.36 8.39
CA GLN A 182 -10.70 32.51 8.35
C GLN A 182 -10.54 33.09 6.94
N GLY A 183 -11.30 32.62 5.95
CA GLY A 183 -11.22 33.09 4.56
C GLY A 183 -9.97 32.63 3.82
N GLY A 184 -9.23 31.67 4.36
CA GLY A 184 -8.11 31.01 3.69
C GLY A 184 -8.65 30.03 2.65
N TYR A 185 -9.05 30.55 1.49
CA TYR A 185 -9.22 29.74 0.28
C TYR A 185 -7.95 29.88 -0.58
N PRO A 186 -7.54 28.84 -1.31
CA PRO A 186 -6.39 28.91 -2.22
C PRO A 186 -6.58 29.94 -3.34
#